data_AF-A0A023H383-F1
#
_entry.id   AF-A0A023H383-F1
#
_cell.length_a   1.000
_cell.length_b   1.000
_cell.length_c   1.000
_cell.angle_alpha   90.00
_cell.angle_beta   90.00
_cell.angle_gamma   90.00
#
_symmetry.space_group_name_H-M   'P 1'
#
loop_
_entity.id
_entity.type
_entity.pdbx_description
1 polymer ?
#
loop_
_entity_poly.entity_id
_entity_poly.type
_entity_poly.pdbx_seq_one_letter_code
_entity_poly.pdbx_strand_id
1 'polypeptide(L)'
;QPNAMGGREVGGLANQLAAHMDFDADSIDRVQRFWQAPAMAKTPGYKAVDMFQRAADGEIDFLWIMATNPAVSLPASATVRRALERCEYVVVSDCTTATETARYADLLLPATPWGEKDGTVTNSERMISRQRAFRSPRGAARADWEVVTDVAARLGFSSAFPYRKPADIFREHSALSGYENEGGRIFNISDFAEITDQQYDELRPARWPTRLSDDRPFSAGEFPTPSGKARMVAVRPELPQLAADPDEQADLPRLTLNTGRFRDQWHT
;
A
#
# COMPACT_ATOMS: atom_id res chain seq x y z
N GLN A 1 4.90 -9.99 4.64
CA GLN A 1 4.13 -9.57 3.46
C GLN A 1 5.05 -9.52 2.24
N PRO A 2 4.67 -10.14 1.11
CA PRO A 2 5.54 -10.28 -0.06
C PRO A 2 5.73 -8.99 -0.89
N ASN A 3 4.77 -8.05 -0.82
CA ASN A 3 4.79 -6.83 -1.63
C ASN A 3 4.62 -5.54 -0.80
N ALA A 4 5.12 -5.53 0.43
CA ALA A 4 5.04 -4.33 1.28
C ALA A 4 5.87 -3.18 0.71
N MET A 5 6.93 -3.45 -0.06
CA MET A 5 7.68 -2.39 -0.74
C MET A 5 6.86 -1.83 -1.92
N GLY A 6 6.30 -2.69 -2.78
CA GLY A 6 5.47 -2.25 -3.90
C GLY A 6 4.27 -1.44 -3.47
N GLY A 7 3.64 -1.77 -2.34
CA GLY A 7 2.58 -0.95 -1.75
C GLY A 7 3.02 0.48 -1.42
N ARG A 8 4.27 0.70 -1.00
CA ARG A 8 4.82 2.05 -0.75
C ARG A 8 5.17 2.77 -2.05
N GLU A 9 5.69 2.04 -3.03
CA GLU A 9 6.04 2.56 -4.35
C GLU A 9 4.82 3.16 -5.05
N VAL A 10 3.65 2.52 -4.92
CA VAL A 10 2.40 2.95 -5.57
C VAL A 10 1.55 3.92 -4.74
N GLY A 11 2.03 4.40 -3.59
CA GLY A 11 1.29 5.36 -2.76
C GLY A 11 0.24 4.74 -1.83
N GLY A 12 0.40 3.46 -1.46
CA GLY A 12 -0.47 2.75 -0.51
C GLY A 12 -0.28 3.15 0.97
N LEU A 13 0.40 4.27 1.24
CA LEU A 13 0.53 4.86 2.57
C LEU A 13 -0.25 6.16 2.62
N ALA A 14 -1.05 6.37 3.66
CA ALA A 14 -1.85 7.58 3.82
C ALA A 14 -1.02 8.88 3.85
N ASN A 15 0.27 8.79 4.15
CA ASN A 15 1.19 9.92 4.26
C ASN A 15 2.16 10.08 3.09
N GLN A 16 1.95 9.37 1.98
CA GLN A 16 2.82 9.44 0.81
C GLN A 16 2.01 9.33 -0.49
N LEU A 17 2.33 10.15 -1.48
CA LEU A 17 1.83 9.99 -2.85
C LEU A 17 2.60 8.88 -3.58
N ALA A 18 2.10 8.47 -4.74
CA ALA A 18 2.76 7.47 -5.57
C ALA A 18 4.19 7.89 -5.98
N ALA A 19 5.03 6.92 -6.30
CA ALA A 19 6.43 7.09 -6.69
C ALA A 19 7.29 7.86 -5.67
N HIS A 20 7.02 7.60 -4.39
CA HIS A 20 7.72 8.19 -3.24
C HIS A 20 7.68 9.72 -3.16
N MET A 21 6.59 10.32 -3.62
CA MET A 21 6.36 11.75 -3.48
C MET A 21 5.64 12.09 -2.18
N ASP A 22 5.88 13.27 -1.64
CA ASP A 22 5.26 13.77 -0.41
C ASP A 22 4.05 14.67 -0.73
N PHE A 23 3.42 15.24 0.30
CA PHE A 23 2.31 16.19 0.17
C PHE A 23 2.78 17.66 0.13
N ASP A 24 4.00 17.91 -0.33
CA ASP A 24 4.44 19.28 -0.65
C ASP A 24 3.82 19.77 -1.97
N ALA A 25 3.81 21.09 -2.19
CA ALA A 25 3.12 21.69 -3.33
C ALA A 25 3.67 21.22 -4.69
N ASP A 26 4.98 21.02 -4.80
CA ASP A 26 5.62 20.61 -6.06
C ASP A 26 5.30 19.14 -6.38
N SER A 27 5.33 18.28 -5.37
CA SER A 27 4.92 16.88 -5.50
C SER A 27 3.44 16.74 -5.91
N ILE A 28 2.55 17.50 -5.25
CA ILE A 28 1.11 17.48 -5.57
C ILE A 28 0.86 17.96 -7.01
N ASP A 29 1.44 19.10 -7.40
CA ASP A 29 1.30 19.66 -8.75
C ASP A 29 1.81 18.68 -9.81
N ARG A 30 2.95 18.04 -9.56
CA ARG A 30 3.53 17.06 -10.49
C ARG A 30 2.63 15.86 -10.72
N VAL A 31 2.10 15.27 -9.65
CA VAL A 31 1.17 14.14 -9.75
C VAL A 31 -0.13 14.58 -10.43
N GLN A 32 -0.63 15.78 -10.09
CA GLN A 32 -1.80 16.37 -10.72
C GLN A 32 -1.64 16.49 -12.24
N ARG A 33 -0.50 17.00 -12.71
CA ARG A 33 -0.20 17.17 -14.14
C ARG A 33 -0.02 15.84 -14.85
N PHE A 34 0.65 14.87 -14.22
CA PHE A 34 0.85 13.55 -14.80
C PHE A 34 -0.48 12.82 -15.02
N TRP A 35 -1.34 12.76 -14.00
CA TRP A 35 -2.64 12.09 -14.09
C TRP A 35 -3.75 12.95 -14.70
N GLN A 36 -3.50 14.24 -14.93
CA GLN A 36 -4.52 15.23 -15.29
C GLN A 36 -5.71 15.22 -14.31
N ALA A 37 -5.41 14.97 -13.04
CA ALA A 37 -6.43 14.83 -12.00
C ALA A 37 -6.99 16.20 -11.61
N PRO A 38 -8.30 16.46 -11.71
CA PRO A 38 -8.86 17.79 -11.44
C PRO A 38 -8.85 18.16 -9.95
N ALA A 39 -8.70 17.17 -9.06
CA ALA A 39 -8.66 17.38 -7.61
C ALA A 39 -7.67 16.41 -6.96
N MET A 40 -6.58 16.97 -6.41
CA MET A 40 -5.60 16.22 -5.62
C MET A 40 -5.81 16.44 -4.13
N ALA A 41 -5.53 15.41 -3.34
CA ALA A 41 -5.40 15.54 -1.90
C ALA A 41 -4.23 16.47 -1.56
N LYS A 42 -4.46 17.43 -0.66
CA LYS A 42 -3.47 18.48 -0.30
C LYS A 42 -2.72 18.17 0.99
N THR A 43 -3.16 17.16 1.73
CA THR A 43 -2.59 16.74 3.01
C THR A 43 -2.64 15.23 3.13
N PRO A 44 -1.77 14.63 3.96
CA PRO A 44 -1.88 13.22 4.33
C PRO A 44 -3.28 12.83 4.81
N GLY A 45 -3.70 11.62 4.45
CA GLY A 45 -4.86 10.96 5.03
C GLY A 45 -4.60 10.39 6.42
N TYR A 46 -5.62 9.77 7.00
CA TYR A 46 -5.50 9.14 8.31
C TYR A 46 -4.72 7.82 8.23
N LYS A 47 -3.81 7.62 9.20
CA LYS A 47 -3.15 6.31 9.39
C LYS A 47 -4.16 5.31 9.93
N ALA A 48 -3.94 4.02 9.70
CA ALA A 48 -4.94 2.97 9.97
C ALA A 48 -5.59 3.04 11.37
N VAL A 49 -4.80 3.22 12.44
CA VAL A 49 -5.33 3.32 13.81
C VAL A 49 -6.23 4.55 13.98
N ASP A 50 -5.76 5.72 13.55
CA ASP A 50 -6.53 6.96 13.62
C ASP A 50 -7.77 6.93 12.72
N MET A 51 -7.65 6.33 11.54
CA MET A 51 -8.75 6.13 10.59
C MET A 51 -9.87 5.30 11.22
N PHE A 52 -9.54 4.15 11.81
CA PHE A 52 -10.55 3.32 12.48
C PHE A 52 -11.12 3.98 13.73
N GLN A 53 -10.34 4.76 14.46
CA GLN A 53 -10.88 5.56 15.57
C GLN A 53 -11.93 6.56 15.06
N ARG A 54 -11.61 7.33 14.01
CA ARG A 54 -12.54 8.30 13.39
C ARG A 54 -13.79 7.65 12.80
N ALA A 55 -13.64 6.48 12.16
CA ALA A 55 -14.79 5.69 11.72
C ALA A 55 -15.66 5.24 12.91
N ALA A 56 -15.04 4.81 14.02
CA ALA A 56 -15.76 4.48 15.25
C ALA A 56 -16.44 5.72 15.90
N ASP A 57 -15.92 6.91 15.64
CA ASP A 57 -16.47 8.20 16.06
C ASP A 57 -17.52 8.76 15.08
N GLY A 58 -17.70 8.10 13.93
CA GLY A 58 -18.70 8.41 12.90
C GLY A 58 -18.32 9.55 11.98
N GLU A 59 -17.02 9.76 11.78
CA GLU A 59 -16.50 10.75 10.83
C GLU A 59 -16.22 10.16 9.44
N ILE A 60 -16.30 8.82 9.30
CA ILE A 60 -16.06 8.11 8.05
C ILE A 60 -17.24 7.17 7.79
N ASP A 61 -17.98 7.47 6.72
CA ASP A 61 -19.20 6.76 6.36
C ASP A 61 -18.97 5.60 5.39
N PHE A 62 -17.84 5.59 4.68
CA PHE A 62 -17.52 4.56 3.70
C PHE A 62 -16.12 3.98 3.93
N LEU A 63 -16.02 2.65 4.00
CA LEU A 63 -14.76 1.93 4.07
C LEU A 63 -14.69 0.89 2.95
N TRP A 64 -13.60 0.92 2.18
CA TRP A 64 -13.27 -0.17 1.25
C TRP A 64 -11.96 -0.84 1.67
N ILE A 65 -12.07 -2.08 2.14
CA ILE A 65 -10.98 -2.88 2.69
C ILE A 65 -10.59 -3.93 1.66
N MET A 66 -9.36 -3.87 1.14
CA MET A 66 -8.85 -4.80 0.13
C MET A 66 -7.73 -5.66 0.71
N ALA A 67 -7.88 -6.99 0.65
CA ALA A 67 -6.86 -7.98 0.98
C ALA A 67 -6.19 -7.78 2.36
N THR A 68 -6.99 -7.46 3.38
CA THR A 68 -6.52 -7.34 4.77
C THR A 68 -7.66 -7.66 5.75
N ASN A 69 -7.32 -8.13 6.95
CA ASN A 69 -8.25 -8.52 8.01
C ASN A 69 -8.07 -7.65 9.28
N PRO A 70 -8.43 -6.36 9.24
CA PRO A 70 -8.19 -5.41 10.32
C PRO A 70 -8.92 -5.76 11.62
N ALA A 71 -10.04 -6.50 11.56
CA ALA A 71 -10.78 -6.93 12.75
C ALA A 71 -9.97 -7.88 13.66
N VAL A 72 -8.86 -8.44 13.17
CA VAL A 72 -7.93 -9.29 13.93
C VAL A 72 -6.53 -8.68 13.98
N SER A 73 -6.04 -8.15 12.87
CA SER A 73 -4.61 -7.83 12.70
C SER A 73 -4.19 -6.46 13.23
N LEU A 74 -5.12 -5.54 13.46
CA LEU A 74 -4.82 -4.21 14.00
C LEU A 74 -4.87 -4.17 15.53
N PRO A 75 -4.05 -3.30 16.17
CA PRO A 75 -4.17 -3.05 17.61
C PRO A 75 -5.54 -2.42 17.93
N ALA A 76 -5.94 -2.50 19.20
CA ALA A 76 -7.25 -2.01 19.65
C ALA A 76 -8.42 -2.60 18.82
N SER A 77 -8.41 -3.91 18.58
CA SER A 77 -9.38 -4.59 17.70
C SER A 77 -10.85 -4.36 18.08
N ALA A 78 -11.16 -4.07 19.36
CA ALA A 78 -12.50 -3.65 19.77
C ALA A 78 -12.95 -2.33 19.13
N THR A 79 -12.06 -1.34 19.03
CA THR A 79 -12.32 -0.09 18.30
C THR A 79 -12.51 -0.34 16.81
N VAL A 80 -11.68 -1.20 16.22
CA VAL A 80 -11.81 -1.56 14.80
C VAL A 80 -13.15 -2.23 14.52
N ARG A 81 -13.60 -3.18 15.35
CA ARG A 81 -14.91 -3.83 15.18
C ARG A 81 -16.06 -2.82 15.32
N ARG A 82 -16.01 -1.94 16.33
CA ARG A 82 -16.99 -0.84 16.48
C ARG A 82 -17.03 0.07 15.26
N ALA A 83 -15.87 0.40 14.69
CA ALA A 83 -15.79 1.20 13.48
C ALA A 83 -16.50 0.52 12.31
N LEU A 84 -16.24 -0.77 12.11
CA LEU A 84 -16.86 -1.57 11.06
C LEU A 84 -18.38 -1.72 11.25
N GLU A 85 -18.87 -1.82 12.50
CA GLU A 85 -20.30 -1.86 12.82
C GLU A 85 -21.00 -0.51 12.63
N ARG A 86 -20.28 0.59 12.81
CA ARG A 86 -20.83 1.95 12.76
C ARG A 86 -20.79 2.57 11.37
N CYS A 87 -19.79 2.23 10.56
CA CYS A 87 -19.62 2.78 9.23
C CYS A 87 -20.87 2.52 8.37
N GLU A 88 -21.34 3.51 7.62
CA GLU A 88 -22.58 3.40 6.85
C GLU A 88 -22.49 2.34 5.74
N TYR A 89 -21.30 2.17 5.15
CA TYR A 89 -21.09 1.17 4.12
C TYR A 89 -19.66 0.62 4.11
N VAL A 90 -19.55 -0.70 4.28
CA VAL A 90 -18.28 -1.43 4.30
C VAL A 90 -18.20 -2.38 3.10
N VAL A 91 -17.27 -2.09 2.19
CA VAL A 91 -16.88 -2.98 1.10
C VAL A 91 -15.65 -3.78 1.52
N VAL A 92 -15.68 -5.10 1.33
CA VAL A 92 -14.53 -5.97 1.54
C VAL A 92 -14.19 -6.68 0.24
N SER A 93 -12.98 -6.50 -0.28
CA SER A 93 -12.43 -7.30 -1.37
C SER A 93 -11.49 -8.36 -0.81
N ASP A 94 -11.90 -9.63 -0.86
CA ASP A 94 -11.13 -10.74 -0.29
C ASP A 94 -11.27 -12.01 -1.15
N CYS A 95 -10.24 -12.86 -1.09
CA CYS A 95 -10.24 -14.17 -1.73
C CYS A 95 -10.91 -15.26 -0.89
N THR A 96 -11.29 -14.96 0.36
CA THR A 96 -12.05 -15.84 1.23
C THR A 96 -13.15 -15.10 1.97
N THR A 97 -14.29 -15.76 2.16
CA THR A 97 -15.39 -15.24 2.99
C THR A 97 -15.16 -15.49 4.49
N ALA A 98 -14.09 -16.21 4.84
CA ALA A 98 -13.85 -16.71 6.19
C ALA A 98 -13.01 -15.76 7.07
N THR A 99 -12.77 -14.51 6.66
CA THR A 99 -12.12 -13.52 7.52
C THR A 99 -13.10 -12.91 8.52
N GLU A 100 -12.60 -12.50 9.67
CA GLU A 100 -13.40 -11.80 10.67
C GLU A 100 -13.88 -10.45 10.15
N THR A 101 -13.08 -9.75 9.35
CA THR A 101 -13.50 -8.50 8.70
C THR A 101 -14.63 -8.70 7.69
N ALA A 102 -14.64 -9.79 6.92
CA ALA A 102 -15.71 -10.06 5.95
C ALA A 102 -17.12 -10.16 6.58
N ARG A 103 -17.21 -10.47 7.88
CA ARG A 103 -18.48 -10.54 8.62
C ARG A 103 -19.17 -9.18 8.80
N TYR A 104 -18.42 -8.10 8.62
CA TYR A 104 -18.91 -6.73 8.73
C TYR A 104 -19.18 -6.08 7.36
N ALA A 105 -19.01 -6.81 6.25
CA ALA A 105 -19.16 -6.25 4.93
C ALA A 105 -20.63 -6.13 4.54
N ASP A 106 -21.03 -4.94 4.08
CA ASP A 106 -22.29 -4.74 3.34
C ASP A 106 -22.17 -5.27 1.91
N LEU A 107 -20.96 -5.22 1.35
CA LEU A 107 -20.63 -5.77 0.05
C LEU A 107 -19.31 -6.55 0.10
N LEU A 108 -19.38 -7.85 -0.14
CA LEU A 108 -18.21 -8.71 -0.29
C LEU A 108 -17.91 -8.95 -1.77
N LEU A 109 -16.75 -8.47 -2.21
CA LEU A 109 -16.26 -8.59 -3.59
C LEU A 109 -15.24 -9.74 -3.67
N PRO A 110 -15.50 -10.80 -4.45
CA PRO A 110 -14.57 -11.91 -4.57
C PRO A 110 -13.31 -11.48 -5.35
N ALA A 111 -12.17 -11.47 -4.66
CA ALA A 111 -10.88 -11.12 -5.24
C ALA A 111 -10.09 -12.39 -5.62
N THR A 112 -9.27 -12.31 -6.67
CA THR A 112 -8.39 -13.43 -7.04
C THR A 112 -7.33 -13.70 -5.95
N PRO A 113 -7.08 -14.96 -5.56
CA PRO A 113 -5.96 -15.32 -4.70
C PRO A 113 -4.63 -15.29 -5.47
N TRP A 114 -3.50 -15.42 -4.75
CA TRP A 114 -2.15 -15.32 -5.31
C TRP A 114 -1.92 -16.11 -6.61
N GLY A 115 -2.37 -17.37 -6.68
CA GLY A 115 -2.15 -18.23 -7.85
C GLY A 115 -2.96 -17.87 -9.10
N GLU A 116 -3.97 -17.01 -8.94
CA GLU A 116 -4.83 -16.49 -10.01
C GLU A 116 -4.48 -15.05 -10.38
N LYS A 117 -3.66 -14.36 -9.57
CA LYS A 117 -3.22 -12.98 -9.80
C LYS A 117 -2.10 -12.90 -10.83
N ASP A 118 -2.17 -11.85 -11.64
CA ASP A 118 -1.16 -11.46 -12.60
C ASP A 118 -0.68 -10.03 -12.30
N GLY A 119 0.64 -9.82 -12.25
CA GLY A 119 1.22 -8.50 -11.96
C GLY A 119 2.71 -8.54 -11.64
N THR A 120 3.15 -7.61 -10.80
CA THR A 120 4.51 -7.56 -10.24
C THR A 120 4.47 -7.46 -8.72
N VAL A 121 5.54 -7.94 -8.08
CA VAL A 121 5.79 -7.77 -6.63
C VAL A 121 7.19 -7.23 -6.42
N THR A 122 7.35 -6.33 -5.46
CA THR A 122 8.63 -5.78 -5.05
C THR A 122 8.98 -6.24 -3.64
N ASN A 123 10.10 -6.94 -3.51
CA ASN A 123 10.57 -7.46 -2.23
C ASN A 123 11.36 -6.41 -1.40
N SER A 124 11.83 -6.79 -0.21
CA SER A 124 12.58 -5.92 0.70
C SER A 124 13.90 -5.39 0.14
N GLU A 125 14.48 -6.07 -0.86
CA GLU A 125 15.72 -5.64 -1.53
C GLU A 125 15.46 -4.82 -2.79
N ARG A 126 14.23 -4.30 -2.96
CA ARG A 126 13.79 -3.51 -4.12
C ARG A 126 13.75 -4.31 -5.43
N MET A 127 13.75 -5.64 -5.35
CA MET A 127 13.69 -6.51 -6.51
C MET A 127 12.23 -6.65 -6.97
N ILE A 128 11.94 -6.09 -8.13
CA ILE A 128 10.67 -6.22 -8.85
C ILE A 128 10.70 -7.57 -9.57
N SER A 129 9.71 -8.41 -9.33
CA SER A 129 9.58 -9.71 -9.96
C SER A 129 8.18 -9.88 -10.55
N ARG A 130 8.11 -10.55 -11.70
CA ARG A 130 6.84 -10.84 -12.38
C ARG A 130 6.08 -11.97 -11.68
N GLN A 131 4.87 -11.68 -11.20
CA GLN A 131 3.93 -12.67 -10.67
C GLN A 131 2.98 -13.10 -11.77
N ARG A 132 3.08 -14.34 -12.22
CA ARG A 132 2.26 -14.89 -13.31
C ARG A 132 1.15 -15.78 -12.73
N ALA A 133 -0.06 -15.59 -13.22
CA ALA A 133 -1.15 -16.50 -12.90
C ALA A 133 -0.81 -17.90 -13.46
N PHE A 134 -0.94 -18.94 -12.62
CA PHE A 134 -0.83 -20.34 -13.05
C PHE A 134 -2.17 -21.08 -12.95
N ARG A 135 -3.22 -20.36 -12.56
CA ARG A 135 -4.61 -20.81 -12.57
C ARG A 135 -5.51 -19.70 -13.10
N SER A 136 -6.57 -20.09 -13.80
CA SER A 136 -7.63 -19.15 -14.17
C SER A 136 -8.44 -18.74 -12.94
N PRO A 137 -8.95 -17.49 -12.90
CA PRO A 137 -9.86 -17.04 -11.86
C PRO A 137 -11.05 -17.99 -11.67
N ARG A 138 -11.40 -18.29 -10.42
CA ARG A 138 -12.51 -19.20 -10.10
C ARG A 138 -13.81 -18.45 -9.83
N GLY A 139 -14.91 -18.96 -10.37
CA GLY A 139 -16.25 -18.41 -10.13
C GLY A 139 -16.34 -16.96 -10.60
N ALA A 140 -16.78 -16.08 -9.70
CA ALA A 140 -16.88 -14.64 -9.97
C ALA A 140 -15.65 -13.85 -9.49
N ALA A 141 -14.56 -14.51 -9.08
CA ALA A 141 -13.37 -13.83 -8.61
C ALA A 141 -12.75 -12.98 -9.71
N ARG A 142 -12.41 -11.73 -9.38
CA ARG A 142 -11.81 -10.75 -10.29
C ARG A 142 -10.52 -10.18 -9.71
N ALA A 143 -9.65 -9.66 -10.57
CA ALA A 143 -8.48 -8.95 -10.07
C ALA A 143 -8.91 -7.62 -9.43
N ASP A 144 -8.24 -7.21 -8.35
CA ASP A 144 -8.59 -6.00 -7.61
C ASP A 144 -8.59 -4.75 -8.53
N TRP A 145 -7.64 -4.66 -9.46
CA TRP A 145 -7.53 -3.54 -10.40
C TRP A 145 -8.70 -3.47 -11.40
N GLU A 146 -9.27 -4.61 -11.80
CA GLU A 146 -10.45 -4.65 -12.68
C GLU A 146 -11.66 -4.09 -11.95
N VAL A 147 -11.82 -4.46 -10.68
CA VAL A 147 -12.91 -3.97 -9.83
C VAL A 147 -12.79 -2.47 -9.59
N VAL A 148 -11.59 -1.97 -9.30
CA VAL A 148 -11.33 -0.52 -9.16
C VAL A 148 -11.62 0.23 -10.46
N THR A 149 -11.20 -0.32 -11.60
CA THR A 149 -11.46 0.26 -12.93
C THR A 149 -12.97 0.33 -13.22
N ASP A 150 -13.71 -0.72 -12.89
CA ASP A 150 -15.18 -0.78 -13.03
C ASP A 150 -15.92 0.23 -12.16
N VAL A 151 -15.43 0.47 -10.94
CA VAL A 151 -15.98 1.50 -10.04
C VAL A 151 -15.67 2.89 -10.60
N ALA A 152 -14.43 3.14 -11.03
CA ALA A 152 -14.05 4.41 -11.65
C ALA A 152 -14.91 4.71 -12.89
N ALA A 153 -15.16 3.71 -13.74
CA ALA A 153 -16.03 3.84 -14.90
C ALA A 153 -17.46 4.23 -14.53
N ARG A 154 -18.04 3.61 -13.49
CA ARG A 154 -19.38 3.94 -12.97
C ARG A 154 -19.46 5.34 -12.38
N LEU A 155 -18.34 5.87 -11.88
CA LEU A 155 -18.22 7.24 -11.38
C LEU A 155 -17.92 8.26 -12.49
N GLY A 156 -17.82 7.84 -13.75
CA GLY A 156 -17.58 8.72 -14.90
C GLY A 156 -16.09 8.96 -15.24
N PHE A 157 -15.18 8.19 -14.64
CA PHE A 157 -13.73 8.31 -14.85
C PHE A 157 -13.14 7.28 -15.82
N SER A 158 -13.95 6.70 -16.71
CA SER A 158 -13.51 5.63 -17.64
C SER A 158 -12.27 5.99 -18.45
N SER A 159 -12.13 7.26 -18.87
CA SER A 159 -10.96 7.71 -19.64
C SER A 159 -9.67 7.77 -18.84
N ALA A 160 -9.75 7.92 -17.52
CA ALA A 160 -8.60 7.94 -16.61
C ALA A 160 -8.18 6.54 -16.14
N PHE A 161 -9.01 5.52 -16.38
CA PHE A 161 -8.72 4.12 -16.05
C PHE A 161 -8.83 3.21 -17.30
N PRO A 162 -8.08 3.47 -18.39
CA PRO A 162 -8.19 2.73 -19.66
C PRO A 162 -7.44 1.37 -19.62
N TYR A 163 -7.32 0.76 -18.45
CA TYR A 163 -6.48 -0.42 -18.24
C TYR A 163 -7.16 -1.68 -18.76
N ARG A 164 -6.43 -2.47 -19.57
CA ARG A 164 -6.92 -3.76 -20.09
C ARG A 164 -6.19 -4.95 -19.48
N LYS A 165 -5.03 -4.70 -18.89
CA LYS A 165 -4.15 -5.70 -18.29
C LYS A 165 -3.15 -5.07 -17.31
N PRO A 166 -2.52 -5.86 -16.43
CA PRO A 166 -1.54 -5.36 -15.47
C PRO A 166 -0.35 -4.62 -16.11
N ALA A 167 0.04 -4.98 -17.34
CA ALA A 167 1.10 -4.31 -18.07
C ALA A 167 0.80 -2.81 -18.33
N ASP A 168 -0.47 -2.45 -18.53
CA ASP A 168 -0.87 -1.05 -18.75
C ASP A 168 -0.62 -0.21 -17.48
N ILE A 169 -1.03 -0.75 -16.32
CA ILE A 169 -0.85 -0.11 -15.01
C ILE A 169 0.64 -0.04 -14.65
N PHE A 170 1.41 -1.10 -14.91
CA PHE A 170 2.84 -1.13 -14.64
C PHE A 170 3.59 -0.06 -15.45
N ARG A 171 3.27 0.08 -16.75
CA ARG A 171 3.87 1.12 -17.61
C ARG A 171 3.55 2.52 -17.11
N GLU A 172 2.30 2.79 -16.71
CA GLU A 172 1.92 4.09 -16.14
C GLU A 172 2.67 4.38 -14.83
N HIS A 173 2.71 3.40 -13.91
CA HIS A 173 3.46 3.51 -12.67
C HIS A 173 4.96 3.79 -12.92
N SER A 174 5.53 3.10 -13.91
CA SER A 174 6.90 3.31 -14.35
C SER A 174 7.13 4.69 -14.94
N ALA A 175 6.22 5.18 -15.79
CA ALA A 175 6.28 6.51 -16.36
C ALA A 175 6.23 7.59 -15.26
N LEU A 176 5.32 7.47 -14.29
CA LEU A 176 5.22 8.40 -13.16
C LEU A 176 6.52 8.45 -12.34
N SER A 177 7.17 7.29 -12.13
CA SER A 177 8.44 7.23 -11.40
C SER A 177 9.57 8.04 -12.07
N GLY A 178 9.52 8.19 -13.40
CA GLY A 178 10.47 8.99 -14.16
C GLY A 178 10.05 10.44 -14.38
N TYR A 179 8.77 10.77 -14.24
CA TYR A 179 8.22 12.08 -14.57
C TYR A 179 8.87 13.18 -13.73
N GLU A 180 9.62 14.05 -14.42
CA GLU A 180 10.41 15.15 -13.84
C GLU A 180 11.39 14.71 -12.73
N ASN A 181 11.73 13.42 -12.61
CA ASN A 181 12.49 12.93 -11.48
C ASN A 181 13.90 13.55 -11.44
N GLU A 182 14.58 13.66 -12.60
CA GLU A 182 15.88 14.36 -12.76
C GLU A 182 16.97 13.95 -11.73
N GLY A 183 16.83 12.79 -11.09
CA GLY A 183 17.70 12.32 -10.02
C GLY A 183 17.31 12.79 -8.61
N GLY A 184 16.26 13.60 -8.47
CA GLY A 184 15.77 14.09 -7.18
C GLY A 184 15.11 13.02 -6.30
N ARG A 185 14.59 11.93 -6.88
CA ARG A 185 14.04 10.78 -6.15
C ARG A 185 14.75 9.48 -6.54
N ILE A 186 15.12 8.70 -5.53
CA ILE A 186 15.81 7.41 -5.72
C ILE A 186 14.90 6.39 -6.41
N PHE A 187 13.59 6.39 -6.13
CA PHE A 187 12.68 5.47 -6.80
C PHE A 187 12.49 5.89 -8.27
N ASN A 188 13.03 5.09 -9.18
CA ASN A 188 12.91 5.31 -10.61
C ASN A 188 12.99 3.96 -11.35
N ILE A 189 11.92 3.61 -12.04
CA ILE A 189 11.77 2.41 -12.84
C ILE A 189 11.28 2.74 -14.26
N SER A 190 11.54 3.97 -14.71
CA SER A 190 11.02 4.52 -15.96
C SER A 190 11.56 3.85 -17.22
N ASP A 191 12.59 3.01 -17.09
CA ASP A 191 13.03 2.14 -18.19
C ASP A 191 11.97 1.12 -18.59
N PHE A 192 10.97 0.88 -17.73
CA PHE A 192 9.82 0.04 -18.02
C PHE A 192 8.59 0.79 -18.54
N ALA A 193 8.64 2.11 -18.74
CA ALA A 193 7.47 2.89 -19.18
C ALA A 193 6.96 2.48 -20.57
N GLU A 194 7.88 2.09 -21.46
CA GLU A 194 7.59 1.83 -22.89
C GLU A 194 7.81 0.37 -23.30
N ILE A 195 7.86 -0.55 -22.32
CA ILE A 195 8.05 -1.98 -22.65
C ILE A 195 6.81 -2.55 -23.37
N THR A 196 7.03 -3.50 -24.25
CA THR A 196 5.95 -4.25 -24.89
C THR A 196 5.31 -5.24 -23.92
N ASP A 197 4.13 -5.75 -24.27
CA ASP A 197 3.49 -6.83 -23.52
C ASP A 197 4.39 -8.06 -23.39
N GLN A 198 5.08 -8.42 -24.48
CA GLN A 198 6.02 -9.54 -24.47
C GLN A 198 7.18 -9.27 -23.49
N GLN A 199 7.73 -8.06 -23.49
CA GLN A 199 8.79 -7.69 -22.55
C GLN A 199 8.30 -7.69 -21.09
N TYR A 200 7.05 -7.29 -20.83
CA TYR A 200 6.44 -7.39 -19.51
C TYR A 200 6.23 -8.85 -19.07
N ASP A 201 5.77 -9.71 -19.98
CA ASP A 201 5.57 -11.13 -19.71
C ASP A 201 6.87 -11.90 -19.54
N GLU A 202 7.95 -11.45 -20.19
CA GLU A 202 9.31 -11.97 -20.07
C GLU A 202 10.16 -11.22 -19.04
N LEU A 203 9.56 -10.29 -18.28
CA LEU A 203 10.27 -9.43 -17.33
C LEU A 203 11.11 -10.28 -16.37
N ARG A 204 12.42 -10.10 -16.47
CA ARG A 204 13.40 -10.65 -15.54
C ARG A 204 13.42 -9.81 -14.27
N PRO A 205 13.74 -10.41 -13.10
CA PRO A 205 13.85 -9.64 -11.87
C PRO A 205 14.78 -8.44 -12.04
N ALA A 206 14.29 -7.27 -11.64
CA ALA A 206 15.01 -6.01 -11.76
C ALA A 206 14.98 -5.27 -10.43
N ARG A 207 16.13 -4.77 -10.00
CA ARG A 207 16.24 -4.00 -8.77
C ARG A 207 16.13 -2.52 -9.11
N TRP A 208 15.30 -1.78 -8.38
CA TRP A 208 15.24 -0.32 -8.56
C TRP A 208 16.22 0.41 -7.63
N PRO A 209 16.69 1.61 -8.04
CA PRO A 209 16.42 2.26 -9.33
C PRO A 209 17.08 1.57 -10.52
N THR A 210 16.42 1.58 -11.68
CA THR A 210 16.94 0.96 -12.90
C THR A 210 17.93 1.85 -13.66
N ARG A 211 17.95 3.16 -13.37
CA ARG A 211 18.81 4.18 -14.02
C ARG A 211 20.08 4.56 -13.26
N LEU A 212 20.46 3.86 -12.18
CA LEU A 212 21.75 4.16 -11.52
C LEU A 212 22.91 3.45 -12.24
N SER A 213 24.02 4.17 -12.38
CA SER A 213 25.29 3.65 -12.92
C SER A 213 25.96 2.62 -12.00
N ASP A 214 25.51 2.51 -10.75
CA ASP A 214 25.98 1.57 -9.74
C ASP A 214 24.76 1.03 -8.97
N ASP A 215 24.59 -0.29 -8.93
CA ASP A 215 23.38 -1.02 -8.47
C ASP A 215 23.00 -0.82 -6.98
N ARG A 216 23.69 0.08 -6.28
CA ARG A 216 23.62 0.25 -4.83
C ARG A 216 23.32 1.72 -4.48
N PRO A 217 22.07 2.03 -4.08
CA PRO A 217 21.76 3.33 -3.48
C PRO A 217 22.77 3.69 -2.39
N PHE A 218 23.17 4.96 -2.37
CA PHE A 218 24.10 5.54 -1.40
C PHE A 218 25.57 5.06 -1.51
N SER A 219 25.95 4.24 -2.51
CA SER A 219 27.35 3.79 -2.66
C SER A 219 28.32 4.96 -2.91
N ALA A 220 27.85 6.01 -3.60
CA ALA A 220 28.58 7.24 -3.84
C ALA A 220 28.59 8.22 -2.64
N GLY A 221 27.94 7.88 -1.52
CA GLY A 221 27.84 8.77 -0.36
C GLY A 221 26.85 9.93 -0.53
N GLU A 222 26.01 9.88 -1.56
CA GLU A 222 24.95 10.86 -1.85
C GLU A 222 23.63 10.39 -1.24
N PHE A 223 23.00 11.25 -0.44
CA PHE A 223 21.75 10.96 0.27
C PHE A 223 20.65 11.94 -0.12
N PRO A 224 19.36 11.54 -0.11
CA PRO A 224 18.20 12.37 -0.42
C PRO A 224 17.88 13.28 0.77
N THR A 225 18.87 14.07 1.17
CA THR A 225 18.75 15.13 2.17
C THR A 225 19.10 16.44 1.49
N PRO A 226 18.61 17.59 1.99
CA PRO A 226 18.95 18.89 1.39
C PRO A 226 20.47 19.17 1.30
N SER A 227 21.29 18.51 2.13
CA SER A 227 22.75 18.66 2.12
C SER A 227 23.47 17.60 1.30
N GLY A 228 22.76 16.60 0.76
CA GLY A 228 23.34 15.43 0.09
C GLY A 228 24.04 14.44 1.02
N LYS A 229 24.05 14.66 2.34
CA LYS A 229 24.80 13.87 3.33
C LYS A 229 23.88 13.05 4.24
N ALA A 230 24.41 11.95 4.76
CA ALA A 230 23.78 11.21 5.84
C ALA A 230 23.61 12.09 7.09
N ARG A 231 22.54 11.89 7.84
CA ARG A 231 22.26 12.58 9.11
C ARG A 231 22.41 11.60 10.26
N MET A 232 23.39 11.82 11.13
CA MET A 232 23.51 11.05 12.38
C MET A 232 22.62 11.69 13.45
N VAL A 233 21.75 10.88 14.06
CA VAL A 233 20.84 11.31 15.13
C VAL A 233 21.25 10.59 16.41
N ALA A 234 21.73 11.33 17.39
CA ALA A 234 22.02 10.78 18.72
C ALA A 234 20.70 10.59 19.47
N VAL A 235 20.44 9.37 19.94
CA VAL A 235 19.25 9.03 20.74
C VAL A 235 19.67 8.60 22.14
N ARG A 236 18.87 8.96 23.14
CA ARG A 236 19.01 8.44 24.51
C ARG A 236 17.99 7.32 24.71
N PRO A 237 18.40 6.13 25.22
CA PRO A 237 17.46 5.05 25.45
C PRO A 237 16.50 5.42 26.58
N GLU A 238 15.21 5.23 26.35
CA GLU A 238 14.15 5.38 27.34
C GLU A 238 13.39 4.06 27.44
N LEU A 239 12.97 3.69 28.66
CA LEU A 239 12.11 2.53 28.86
C LEU A 239 10.71 2.82 28.30
N PRO A 240 10.00 1.81 27.77
CA PRO A 240 8.62 1.97 27.32
C PRO A 240 7.75 2.59 28.42
N GLN A 241 7.11 3.71 28.11
CA GLN A 241 6.11 4.31 28.99
C GLN A 241 4.80 3.56 28.79
N LEU A 242 4.39 2.78 29.80
CA LEU A 242 3.08 2.15 29.83
C LEU A 242 2.04 3.21 30.18
N ALA A 243 0.89 3.19 29.49
CA ALA A 243 -0.25 4.01 29.89
C ALA A 243 -0.65 3.65 31.33
N ALA A 244 -1.15 4.64 32.09
CA ALA A 244 -1.73 4.37 33.39
C ALA A 244 -2.94 3.45 33.21
N ASP A 245 -2.93 2.31 33.90
CA ASP A 245 -4.07 1.41 33.93
C ASP A 245 -4.97 1.84 35.11
N PRO A 246 -6.19 2.35 34.86
CA PRO A 246 -7.08 2.79 35.93
C PRO A 246 -7.49 1.63 36.86
N ASP A 247 -7.36 0.38 36.42
CA ASP A 247 -7.65 -0.82 37.20
C ASP A 247 -6.38 -1.46 37.80
N GLU A 248 -5.24 -0.75 37.79
CA GLU A 248 -3.98 -1.26 38.33
C GLU A 248 -4.09 -1.55 39.83
N GLN A 249 -4.08 -2.85 40.17
CA GLN A 249 -4.03 -3.31 41.55
C GLN A 249 -2.57 -3.35 42.01
N ALA A 250 -2.26 -2.58 43.05
CA ALA A 250 -0.91 -2.41 43.59
C ALA A 250 -0.22 -3.74 44.00
N ASP A 251 -1.00 -4.79 44.27
CA ASP A 251 -0.51 -6.07 44.81
C ASP A 251 -0.27 -7.15 43.73
N LEU A 252 -0.56 -6.87 42.45
CA LEU A 252 -0.35 -7.83 41.36
C LEU A 252 0.97 -7.59 40.63
N PRO A 253 1.76 -8.64 40.33
CA PRO A 253 2.98 -8.49 39.55
C PRO A 253 2.67 -8.03 38.12
N ARG A 254 3.36 -7.00 37.65
CA ARG A 254 3.29 -6.56 36.26
C ARG A 254 3.86 -7.65 35.34
N LEU A 255 3.05 -8.10 34.38
CA LEU A 255 3.48 -9.03 33.34
C LEU A 255 3.60 -8.30 32.00
N THR A 256 4.69 -8.54 31.28
CA THR A 256 4.89 -8.02 29.93
C THR A 256 4.50 -9.07 28.90
N LEU A 257 3.50 -8.77 28.07
CA LEU A 257 3.14 -9.59 26.93
C LEU A 257 3.94 -9.14 25.69
N ASN A 258 4.55 -10.09 25.00
CA ASN A 258 5.20 -9.87 23.71
C ASN A 258 4.60 -10.81 22.66
N THR A 259 4.17 -10.27 21.53
CA THR A 259 3.56 -11.04 20.44
C THR A 259 4.58 -11.27 19.31
N GLY A 260 4.64 -12.50 18.78
CA GLY A 260 5.60 -12.89 17.74
C GLY A 260 4.96 -13.51 16.51
N ARG A 261 5.81 -14.15 15.70
CA ARG A 261 5.41 -14.93 14.51
C ARG A 261 5.94 -16.34 14.63
N PHE A 262 5.23 -17.29 14.01
CA PHE A 262 5.68 -18.66 13.85
C PHE A 262 6.04 -18.92 12.39
N ARG A 263 7.03 -19.79 12.14
CA ARG A 263 7.49 -20.11 10.77
C ARG A 263 6.37 -20.66 9.88
N ASP A 264 5.55 -21.55 10.44
CA ASP A 264 4.57 -22.34 9.71
C ASP A 264 3.16 -21.72 9.69
N GLN A 265 3.00 -20.53 10.27
CA GLN A 265 1.75 -19.78 10.26
C GLN A 265 2.00 -18.37 9.71
N TRP A 266 1.22 -17.99 8.70
CA TRP A 266 1.25 -16.63 8.20
C TRP A 266 0.27 -15.76 8.98
N HIS A 267 0.48 -14.43 8.95
CA HIS A 267 -0.56 -13.53 9.43
C HIS A 267 -1.81 -13.67 8.54
N THR A 268 -2.97 -13.38 9.12
CA THR A 268 -4.27 -13.37 8.41
C THR A 268 -4.22 -12.57 7.13
#